data_AF-A0ABD6AKP3-F1
#
_entry.id   AF-A0ABD6AKP3-F1
#
_cell.length_a   1.000
_cell.length_b   1.000
_cell.length_c   1.000
_cell.angle_alpha   90.00
_cell.angle_beta   90.00
_cell.angle_gamma   90.00
#
_symmetry.space_group_name_H-M   'P 1'
#
loop_
_entity.id
_entity.type
_entity.pdbx_description
1 polymer ?
#
loop_
_entity_poly.entity_id
_entity_poly.type
_entity_poly.pdbx_seq_one_letter_code
_entity_poly.pdbx_strand_id
1 'polypeptide(L)' 'MVGWHQDETHTELGECHFQINYRGETVQRAEATFLDAHPLNVLDRRLDDLVDALDALTWDDGTPSLPAGAVK' A
#
# COMPACT_ATOMS: atom_id res chain seq x y z
N MET A 1 4.68 -0.73 9.03
CA MET A 1 3.31 -0.99 8.56
C MET A 1 3.35 -0.99 7.04
N VAL A 2 2.70 -1.95 6.41
CA VAL A 2 2.60 -2.10 4.95
C VAL A 2 1.12 -2.32 4.65
N GLY A 3 0.52 -1.52 3.77
CA GLY A 3 -0.89 -1.70 3.43
C GLY A 3 -1.53 -0.53 2.70
N TRP A 4 -2.84 -0.61 2.54
CA TRP A 4 -3.67 0.37 1.84
C TRP A 4 -4.43 1.26 2.80
N HIS A 5 -4.56 2.52 2.42
CA HIS A 5 -5.22 3.57 3.15
C HIS A 5 -6.28 4.21 2.26
N GLN A 6 -7.43 4.49 2.84
CA GLN A 6 -8.49 5.29 2.22
C GLN A 6 -8.80 6.42 3.19
N ASP A 7 -8.20 7.58 2.94
CA ASP A 7 -8.38 8.79 3.72
C ASP A 7 -8.25 10.03 2.82
N GLU A 8 -8.66 11.18 3.35
CA GLU A 8 -8.66 12.44 2.60
C GLU A 8 -7.32 13.19 2.66
N THR A 9 -6.25 12.57 3.19
CA THR A 9 -5.00 13.29 3.48
C THR A 9 -4.03 13.35 2.30
N HIS A 10 -4.19 12.46 1.33
CA HIS A 10 -3.28 12.31 0.17
C HIS A 10 -4.05 12.21 -1.15
N THR A 11 -4.91 13.19 -1.41
CA THR A 11 -5.80 13.22 -2.58
C THR A 11 -5.07 13.15 -3.93
N GLU A 12 -3.79 13.54 -3.97
CA GLU A 12 -2.93 13.44 -5.16
C GLU A 12 -2.65 11.99 -5.59
N LEU A 13 -2.85 11.02 -4.69
CA LEU A 13 -2.67 9.59 -4.95
C LEU A 13 -3.99 8.87 -5.28
N GLY A 14 -5.10 9.62 -5.39
CA GLY A 14 -6.44 9.11 -5.62
C GLY A 14 -7.23 8.85 -4.34
N GLU A 15 -8.36 8.14 -4.47
CA GLU A 15 -9.27 7.83 -3.35
C GLU A 15 -8.64 6.89 -2.31
N CYS A 16 -7.68 6.07 -2.73
CA CYS A 16 -6.89 5.23 -1.84
C CYS A 16 -5.44 5.18 -2.28
N HIS A 17 -4.54 4.90 -1.35
CA HIS A 17 -3.11 4.80 -1.62
C HIS A 17 -2.48 3.66 -0.82
N PHE A 18 -1.34 3.18 -1.30
CA PHE A 18 -0.50 2.23 -0.58
C PHE A 18 0.58 2.98 0.21
N GLN A 19 0.93 2.45 1.38
CA GLN A 19 1.91 3.06 2.27
C GLN A 19 2.81 2.02 2.95
N ILE A 20 4.11 2.34 3.01
CA ILE A 20 5.08 1.66 3.87
C ILE A 20 5.58 2.64 4.93
N ASN A 21 5.38 2.25 6.19
CA ASN A 21 6.01 2.89 7.34
C ASN A 21 7.10 1.99 7.92
N TYR A 22 8.31 2.52 8.05
CA TYR A 22 9.45 1.83 8.62
C TYR A 22 10.14 2.74 9.65
N ARG A 23 10.42 2.20 10.85
CA ARG A 23 11.07 2.93 11.96
C ARG A 23 10.42 4.28 12.33
N GLY A 24 9.10 4.38 12.19
CA GLY A 24 8.35 5.59 12.54
C GLY A 24 8.20 6.60 11.41
N GLU A 25 8.80 6.36 10.25
CA GLU A 25 8.71 7.23 9.07
C GLU A 25 7.96 6.54 7.93
N THR A 26 7.26 7.34 7.12
CA THR A 26 6.71 6.87 5.85
C THR A 26 7.81 6.86 4.80
N VAL A 27 8.22 5.67 4.36
CA VAL A 27 9.32 5.47 3.42
C VAL A 27 8.86 5.27 1.98
N GLN A 28 7.57 4.93 1.78
CA GLN A 28 6.98 4.83 0.45
C GLN A 28 5.48 5.15 0.49
N ARG A 29 5.03 5.89 -0.53
CA ARG A 29 3.63 6.02 -0.92
C ARG A 29 3.49 5.72 -2.41
N ALA A 30 2.38 5.14 -2.80
CA ALA A 30 2.05 4.91 -4.20
C ALA A 30 0.54 4.98 -4.41
N GLU A 31 0.13 5.37 -5.62
CA GLU A 31 -1.24 5.20 -6.09
C GLU A 31 -1.66 3.73 -5.96
N ALA A 32 -2.94 3.50 -5.66
CA ALA A 32 -3.53 2.18 -5.59
C ALA A 32 -4.94 2.18 -6.18
N THR A 33 -5.37 1.06 -6.74
CA THR A 33 -6.71 0.93 -7.32
C THR A 33 -7.76 1.04 -6.22
N PHE A 34 -8.70 1.95 -6.39
CA PHE A 34 -9.89 2.01 -5.54
C PHE A 34 -10.80 0.81 -5.83
N LEU A 35 -11.16 0.05 -4.78
CA LEU A 35 -11.94 -1.18 -4.91
C LEU A 35 -13.40 -0.98 -4.51
N ASP A 36 -13.64 -0.47 -3.31
CA ASP A 36 -14.98 -0.26 -2.73
C ASP A 36 -14.84 0.70 -1.53
N ALA A 37 -15.89 1.46 -1.22
CA ALA A 37 -15.92 2.31 -0.03
C ALA A 37 -16.24 1.53 1.25
N HIS A 38 -16.84 0.34 1.15
CA HIS A 38 -17.21 -0.50 2.28
C HIS A 38 -16.00 -1.33 2.76
N PRO A 39 -15.47 -1.08 3.97
CA PRO A 39 -14.17 -1.65 4.39
C PRO A 39 -14.10 -3.18 4.35
N LEU A 40 -15.21 -3.86 4.64
CA LEU A 40 -15.23 -5.33 4.61
C LEU A 40 -15.18 -5.92 3.19
N ASN A 41 -15.63 -5.19 2.18
CA ASN A 41 -15.53 -5.62 0.78
C ASN A 41 -14.08 -5.49 0.28
N VAL A 42 -13.34 -4.53 0.84
CA VAL A 42 -11.92 -4.29 0.53
C VAL A 42 -11.02 -5.32 1.22
N LEU A 43 -11.34 -5.71 2.46
CA LEU A 43 -10.46 -6.51 3.31
C LEU A 43 -10.03 -7.84 2.66
N ASP A 44 -10.99 -8.62 2.16
CA ASP A 44 -10.71 -9.94 1.57
C ASP A 44 -9.73 -9.81 0.39
N ARG A 45 -10.01 -8.86 -0.51
CA ARG A 45 -9.16 -8.60 -1.67
C ARG A 45 -7.77 -8.09 -1.28
N ARG A 46 -7.67 -7.22 -0.28
CA ARG A 46 -6.39 -6.67 0.18
C ARG A 46 -5.55 -7.65 0.99
N LEU A 47 -6.16 -8.67 1.60
CA LEU A 47 -5.40 -9.75 2.23
C LEU A 47 -4.67 -10.58 1.17
N ASP A 48 -5.33 -10.90 0.06
CA ASP A 48 -4.68 -11.58 -1.07
C ASP A 48 -3.57 -10.70 -1.67
N ASP A 49 -3.86 -9.42 -1.95
CA ASP A 49 -2.87 -8.50 -2.51
C ASP A 49 -1.69 -8.25 -1.54
N LEU A 50 -1.91 -8.35 -0.22
CA LEU A 50 -0.83 -8.19 0.77
C LEU A 50 0.20 -9.31 0.66
N VAL A 51 -0.22 -10.54 0.37
CA VAL A 51 0.71 -11.66 0.19
C VAL A 51 1.62 -11.38 -1.01
N ASP A 52 1.05 -11.00 -2.14
CA ASP A 52 1.82 -10.64 -3.34
C ASP A 52 2.76 -9.45 -3.09
N ALA A 53 2.29 -8.43 -2.35
CA ALA A 53 3.10 -7.28 -1.98
C ALA A 53 4.28 -7.69 -1.09
N LEU A 54 4.08 -8.57 -0.11
CA LEU A 54 5.16 -9.03 0.76
C LEU A 54 6.19 -9.88 0.00
N ASP A 55 5.74 -10.70 -0.95
CA ASP A 55 6.63 -11.49 -1.82
C ASP A 55 7.46 -10.61 -2.76
N ALA A 56 6.91 -9.48 -3.22
CA ALA A 56 7.60 -8.51 -4.06
C ALA A 56 8.44 -7.49 -3.28
N LEU A 57 8.41 -7.51 -1.94
CA LEU A 57 9.10 -6.54 -1.10
C LEU A 57 10.61 -6.70 -1.21
N THR A 58 11.27 -5.61 -1.58
CA THR A 58 12.73 -5.54 -1.65
C THR A 58 13.29 -4.64 -0.56
N TRP A 59 14.56 -4.85 -0.24
CA TRP A 59 15.29 -4.04 0.72
C TRP A 59 16.49 -3.42 0.02
N ASP A 60 16.59 -2.10 0.08
CA ASP A 60 17.75 -1.34 -0.40
C ASP A 60 18.24 -0.42 0.72
N ASP A 61 19.53 -0.49 1.01
CA ASP A 61 20.19 0.21 2.13
C ASP A 61 19.40 0.16 3.47
N GLY A 62 18.82 -1.01 3.77
CA GLY A 62 18.03 -1.24 4.99
C GLY A 62 16.65 -0.59 5.02
N THR A 63 16.20 -0.01 3.89
CA THR A 63 14.87 0.57 3.70
C THR A 63 14.01 -0.35 2.82
N PRO A 64 12.81 -0.76 3.28
CA PRO A 64 11.92 -1.58 2.47
C PRO A 64 11.23 -0.77 1.39
N SER A 65 11.11 -1.32 0.19
CA SER A 65 10.33 -0.74 -0.91
C SER A 65 9.71 -1.80 -1.83
N LEU A 66 8.62 -1.42 -2.49
CA LEU A 66 8.04 -2.17 -3.60
C LEU A 66 8.43 -1.57 -4.94
N PRO A 67 8.73 -2.41 -5.95
CA PRO A 67 8.97 -1.95 -7.31
C PRO A 67 7.70 -1.35 -7.93
N ALA A 68 7.88 -0.48 -8.92
CA ALA A 68 6.77 0.11 -9.66
C ALA A 68 5.88 -0.98 -10.29
N GLY A 69 4.57 -0.87 -10.11
CA GLY A 69 3.60 -1.85 -10.61
C GLY A 69 3.36 -3.07 -9.72
N ALA A 70 4.06 -3.22 -8.59
CA ALA A 70 3.74 -4.25 -7.60
C ALA A 70 2.56 -3.86 -6.68
N VAL A 71 2.19 -2.58 -6.66
CA VAL A 71 1.02 -2.08 -5.93
C VAL A 71 -0.21 -2.24 -6.82
N LYS A 72 -1.25 -2.86 -6.27
CA LYS A 72 -2.56 -3.01 -6.89
C LYS A 72 -3.53 -1.99 -6.35
#